data_AF-A0A143B481-F1
#
_entry.id   AF-A0A143B481-F1
#
_cell.length_a   1.000
_cell.length_b   1.000
_cell.length_c   1.000
_cell.angle_alpha   90.00
_cell.angle_beta   90.00
_cell.angle_gamma   90.00
#
_symmetry.space_group_name_H-M   'P 1'
#
loop_
_entity.id
_entity.type
_entity.pdbx_description
1 polymer ?
#
loop_
_entity_poly.entity_id
_entity_poly.type
_entity_poly.pdbx_seq_one_letter_code
_entity_poly.pdbx_strand_id
1 'polypeptide(L)' 'MPLQAASTLPRPPRTSVKSRNWESLSREEQQRQIRDLIGSPYWVVLPLDIQERFLDLYRSN' A
#
# COMPACT_ATOMS: atom_id res chain seq x y z
N MET A 1 -27.60 38.46 -14.34
CA MET A 1 -26.41 37.74 -14.81
C MET A 1 -26.48 36.30 -14.32
N PRO A 2 -26.65 35.26 -15.16
CA PRO A 2 -26.51 33.87 -14.70
C PRO A 2 -25.06 33.40 -14.79
N LEU A 3 -24.46 33.01 -13.65
CA LEU A 3 -23.13 32.40 -13.57
C LEU A 3 -23.19 30.94 -14.02
N GLN A 4 -22.26 30.59 -14.90
CA GLN A 4 -22.23 29.36 -15.68
C GLN A 4 -21.81 28.12 -14.88
N ALA A 5 -22.20 26.98 -15.44
CA ALA A 5 -22.07 25.61 -14.96
C ALA A 5 -20.71 25.26 -14.31
N ALA A 6 -20.82 24.58 -13.16
CA ALA A 6 -19.72 23.91 -12.48
C ALA A 6 -18.99 22.95 -13.43
N SER A 7 -17.68 23.14 -13.59
CA SER A 7 -16.81 22.20 -14.29
C SER A 7 -16.66 20.93 -13.47
N THR A 8 -17.53 19.95 -13.71
CA THR A 8 -17.39 18.58 -13.19
C THR A 8 -16.19 17.91 -13.86
N LEU A 9 -15.00 18.16 -13.32
CA LEU A 9 -13.82 17.34 -13.63
C LEU A 9 -14.16 15.88 -13.25
N PRO A 10 -13.89 14.90 -14.13
CA PRO A 10 -14.10 13.51 -13.79
C PRO A 10 -13.17 13.18 -12.62
N ARG A 11 -13.75 12.89 -11.45
CA ARG A 11 -13.00 12.39 -10.29
C ARG A 11 -12.22 11.16 -10.76
N PRO A 12 -10.91 11.07 -10.47
CA PRO A 12 -10.15 9.89 -10.84
C PRO A 12 -10.87 8.66 -10.26
N PRO A 13 -10.98 7.56 -11.03
CA PRO A 13 -11.59 6.35 -10.54
C PRO A 13 -10.88 6.00 -9.25
N ARG A 14 -11.62 5.95 -8.15
CA ARG A 14 -11.15 5.40 -6.89
C ARG A 14 -10.68 4.00 -7.25
N THR A 15 -9.38 3.83 -7.44
CA THR A 15 -8.78 2.53 -7.50
C THR A 15 -9.01 1.98 -6.10
N SER A 16 -10.15 1.30 -5.92
CA SER A 16 -10.34 0.29 -4.89
C SER A 16 -9.32 -0.79 -5.23
N VAL A 17 -8.05 -0.49 -4.96
CA VAL A 17 -7.05 -1.49 -4.65
C VAL A 17 -7.72 -2.25 -3.53
N LYS A 18 -8.23 -3.45 -3.85
CA LYS A 18 -8.73 -4.39 -2.86
C LYS A 18 -7.62 -4.46 -1.82
N SER A 19 -7.78 -3.75 -0.71
CA SER A 19 -7.02 -3.97 0.51
C SER A 19 -7.39 -5.37 0.91
N ARG A 20 -6.69 -6.34 0.32
CA ARG A 20 -6.78 -7.75 0.67
C ARG A 20 -6.35 -7.75 2.12
N ASN A 21 -7.34 -7.86 3.01
CA ASN A 21 -7.24 -7.61 4.44
C ASN A 21 -5.91 -8.14 4.97
N TRP A 22 -4.95 -7.24 5.20
CA TRP A 22 -3.66 -7.60 5.76
C TRP A 22 -3.87 -8.39 7.05
N GLU A 23 -4.83 -7.95 7.87
CA GLU A 23 -5.27 -8.58 9.11
C GLU A 23 -5.95 -9.94 8.93
N SER A 24 -6.44 -10.25 7.71
CA SER A 24 -7.04 -11.56 7.41
C SER A 24 -6.02 -12.57 6.88
N LEU A 25 -4.78 -12.14 6.60
CA LEU A 25 -3.70 -13.04 6.21
C LEU A 25 -3.14 -13.72 7.46
N SER A 26 -2.91 -15.03 7.40
CA SER A 26 -2.14 -15.74 8.42
C SER A 26 -0.75 -15.12 8.56
N ARG A 27 -0.15 -15.20 9.77
CA ARG A 27 1.20 -14.66 10.03
C ARG A 27 2.24 -15.16 9.02
N GLU A 28 2.18 -16.43 8.64
CA GLU A 28 3.06 -17.01 7.61
C GLU A 28 2.90 -16.33 6.25
N GLU A 29 1.67 -16.03 5.84
CA GLU A 29 1.37 -15.39 4.56
C GLU A 29 1.75 -13.90 4.58
N GLN A 30 1.56 -13.22 5.71
CA GLN A 30 2.08 -11.86 5.92
C GLN A 30 3.59 -11.85 5.81
N GLN A 31 4.31 -12.76 6.49
CA GLN A 31 5.76 -12.86 6.37
C GLN A 31 6.21 -13.18 4.96
N ARG A 32 5.49 -14.04 4.23
CA ARG A 32 5.77 -14.34 2.83
C ARG A 32 5.64 -13.09 1.96
N GLN A 33 4.62 -12.27 2.18
CA GLN A 33 4.46 -11.00 1.47
C GLN A 33 5.53 -9.97 1.85
N ILE A 34 5.90 -9.86 3.13
CA ILE A 34 7.01 -8.99 3.54
C ILE A 34 8.31 -9.45 2.87
N ARG A 35 8.58 -10.76 2.84
CA ARG A 35 9.77 -11.33 2.21
C ARG A 35 9.80 -11.07 0.70
N ASP A 36 8.66 -11.23 0.04
CA ASP A 36 8.50 -10.91 -1.39
C ASP A 36 8.72 -9.41 -1.65
N LEU A 37 8.21 -8.56 -0.75
CA LEU A 37 8.40 -7.12 -0.81
C LEU A 37 9.87 -6.72 -0.60
N ILE A 38 10.58 -7.32 0.35
CA ILE A 38 12.02 -7.09 0.59
C ILE A 38 12.86 -7.57 -0.59
N GLY A 39 12.49 -8.70 -1.20
CA GLY A 39 13.15 -9.23 -2.40
C GLY A 39 12.85 -8.46 -3.67
N SER A 40 11.88 -7.53 -3.63
CA SER A 40 11.47 -6.74 -4.78
C SER A 40 12.53 -5.69 -5.13
N PRO A 41 12.83 -5.46 -6.43
CA PRO A 41 13.74 -4.38 -6.83
C PRO A 41 13.23 -2.98 -6.41
N TYR A 42 11.93 -2.85 -6.12
CA TYR A 42 11.32 -1.62 -5.63
C TYR A 42 11.49 -1.42 -4.12
N TRP A 43 11.99 -2.41 -3.39
CA TRP A 43 12.27 -2.29 -1.95
C TRP A 43 13.22 -1.12 -1.66
N VAL A 44 14.28 -0.99 -2.46
CA VAL A 44 15.31 0.05 -2.31
C VAL A 44 14.76 1.45 -2.57
N VAL A 45 13.62 1.56 -3.28
CA VAL A 45 12.95 2.83 -3.55
C VAL A 45 12.08 3.25 -2.37
N LEU A 46 11.69 2.32 -1.49
CA LEU A 46 10.89 2.66 -0.31
C LEU A 46 11.73 3.49 0.68
N PRO A 47 11.13 4.49 1.34
CA PRO A 47 11.77 5.23 2.43
C PRO A 47 12.29 4.30 3.52
N LEU A 48 13.44 4.64 4.12
CA LEU A 48 14.06 3.84 5.18
C LEU A 48 13.08 3.56 6.33
N ASP A 49 12.30 4.54 6.79
CA ASP A 49 11.29 4.36 7.83
C ASP A 49 10.29 3.23 7.50
N ILE A 50 9.90 3.11 6.23
CA ILE A 50 8.96 2.07 5.79
C ILE A 50 9.67 0.72 5.77
N GLN A 51 10.91 0.68 5.25
CA GLN A 51 11.73 -0.52 5.26
C GLN A 51 11.94 -1.05 6.69
N GLU A 52 12.28 -0.17 7.62
CA GLU A 52 12.48 -0.51 9.04
C GLU A 52 11.21 -1.04 9.69
N ARG A 53 10.04 -0.42 9.45
CA ARG A 53 8.77 -0.94 9.99
C ARG A 53 8.43 -2.33 9.49
N PHE A 54 8.67 -2.62 8.20
CA PHE A 54 8.44 -3.95 7.65
C PHE A 54 9.46 -4.97 8.16
N LEU A 55 10.72 -4.58 8.35
CA LEU A 55 11.75 -5.42 8.96
C LEU A 55 11.45 -5.69 10.43
N ASP A 56 10.97 -4.70 11.19
CA ASP A 56 10.55 -4.84 12.58
C ASP A 56 9.37 -5.81 12.69
N LEU A 57 8.34 -5.65 11.83
CA LEU A 57 7.23 -6.60 11.69
C LEU A 57 7.69 -8.03 11.36
N TYR A 58 8.75 -8.17 10.57
CA TYR A 58 9.33 -9.47 10.24
C TYR A 58 10.12 -10.07 11.41
N ARG A 59 10.83 -9.24 12.19
CA ARG A 59 11.76 -9.65 13.26
C ARG A 59 11.09 -9.82 14.63
N SER A 60 9.97 -9.16 14.88
CA SER A 60 9.24 -9.16 16.15
C SER A 60 8.34 -10.38 16.36
N ASN A 61 8.68 -11.52 15.74
CA ASN A 61 7.96 -12.79 15.82
C ASN A 61 8.94 -13.93 16.09
#